data_AF-A0A2V6G1S7-F1
#
_entry.id   AF-A0A2V6G1S7-F1
#
_cell.length_a   1.000
_cell.length_b   1.000
_cell.length_c   1.000
_cell.angle_alpha   90.00
_cell.angle_beta   90.00
_cell.angle_gamma   90.00
#
_symmetry.space_group_name_H-M   'P 1'
#
loop_
_entity.id
_entity.type
_entity.pdbx_description
1 polymer ?
#
loop_
_entity_poly.entity_id
_entity_poly.type
_entity_poly.pdbx_seq_one_letter_code
_entity_poly.pdbx_strand_id
1 'polypeptide(L)'
;MISWIALGGRCANCGAKISFRYFAVELVTALLFLAIWQSFPWQIAIAYWIFVSFLIIGTFIDFEHFIIPDRVTIGGIIAGVACSVIVPALMETDSRVAAGVRALLAAALGYVILWIVLEAGKIAFGRKRIRFDAPTPFTWIKRGEDADFVVGTEESLWSDYFAREKDRLLLRCDETRIDHETFANVTLDFRYDRVNVEGRALMLDDVTHISGVARELVIPREAMGRGDLKFLGAIGAFLGWRAVLFSLFAGSLLGSIVGLVTLVVGKRVWSAKLPFGPYLAFGALTWMFFGEILLRWYGTLLSP
;
A
#
# COMPACT_ATOMS: atom_id res chain seq x y z
N MET A 1 -13.32 -18.26 -17.87
CA MET A 1 -13.98 -19.47 -17.32
C MET A 1 -14.03 -20.61 -18.33
N ILE A 2 -14.47 -20.35 -19.57
CA ILE A 2 -14.68 -21.40 -20.58
C ILE A 2 -13.36 -22.11 -20.94
N SER A 3 -12.24 -21.40 -21.10
CA SER A 3 -10.95 -22.07 -21.40
C SER A 3 -10.42 -22.90 -20.23
N TRP A 4 -10.52 -22.43 -18.98
CA TRP A 4 -10.04 -23.18 -17.81
C TRP A 4 -10.84 -24.47 -17.58
N ILE A 5 -12.18 -24.40 -17.70
CA ILE A 5 -13.06 -25.57 -17.62
C ILE A 5 -12.82 -26.52 -18.80
N ALA A 6 -12.73 -26.00 -20.02
CA ALA A 6 -12.48 -26.80 -21.23
C ALA A 6 -11.09 -27.47 -21.22
N LEU A 7 -10.10 -26.86 -20.56
CA LEU A 7 -8.76 -27.40 -20.42
C LEU A 7 -8.53 -28.19 -19.12
N GLY A 8 -9.58 -28.41 -18.31
CA GLY A 8 -9.51 -29.18 -17.06
C GLY A 8 -8.50 -28.61 -16.06
N GLY A 9 -8.33 -27.29 -16.03
CA GLY A 9 -7.35 -26.61 -15.18
C GLY A 9 -5.89 -26.84 -15.56
N ARG A 10 -5.61 -27.23 -16.81
CA ARG A 10 -4.25 -27.41 -17.35
C ARG A 10 -4.00 -26.50 -18.53
N CYS A 11 -2.75 -26.12 -18.78
CA CYS A 11 -2.40 -25.37 -19.98
C CYS A 11 -2.52 -26.27 -21.22
N ALA A 12 -3.12 -25.75 -22.30
CA ALA A 12 -3.31 -26.48 -23.55
C ALA A 12 -1.99 -26.97 -24.19
N ASN A 13 -0.91 -26.21 -24.01
CA ASN A 13 0.37 -26.44 -24.69
C ASN A 13 1.38 -27.23 -23.83
N CYS A 14 1.35 -27.08 -22.51
CA CYS A 14 2.36 -27.66 -21.62
C CYS A 14 1.80 -28.55 -20.50
N GLY A 15 0.47 -28.66 -20.36
CA GLY A 15 -0.17 -29.50 -19.34
C GLY A 15 0.00 -29.03 -17.89
N ALA A 16 0.72 -27.92 -17.66
CA ALA A 16 0.93 -27.34 -16.34
C ALA A 16 -0.39 -26.91 -15.70
N LYS A 17 -0.54 -27.12 -14.38
CA LYS A 17 -1.77 -26.77 -13.65
C LYS A 17 -1.91 -25.24 -13.60
N ILE A 18 -3.04 -24.73 -14.06
CA ILE A 18 -3.41 -23.32 -13.94
C ILE A 18 -3.98 -23.13 -12.53
N SER A 19 -3.41 -22.19 -11.76
CA SER A 19 -3.85 -21.96 -10.38
C SER A 19 -5.32 -21.53 -10.32
N PHE A 20 -6.03 -21.97 -9.27
CA PHE A 20 -7.44 -21.63 -9.03
C PHE A 20 -7.68 -20.11 -8.94
N ARG A 21 -6.63 -19.33 -8.67
CA ARG A 21 -6.64 -17.86 -8.71
C ARG A 21 -7.20 -17.32 -10.02
N TYR A 22 -6.74 -17.81 -11.17
CA TYR A 22 -7.19 -17.28 -12.47
C TYR A 22 -8.69 -17.50 -12.66
N PHE A 23 -9.18 -18.66 -12.24
CA PHE A 23 -10.61 -18.95 -12.23
C PHE A 23 -11.38 -17.98 -11.32
N ALA A 24 -10.88 -17.72 -10.11
CA ALA A 24 -11.50 -16.77 -9.18
C ALA A 24 -11.53 -15.34 -9.73
N VAL A 25 -10.42 -14.85 -10.32
CA VAL A 25 -10.35 -13.52 -10.95
C VAL A 25 -11.36 -13.40 -12.09
N GLU A 26 -11.45 -14.42 -12.95
CA GLU A 26 -12.39 -14.43 -14.07
C GLU A 26 -13.85 -14.47 -13.61
N LEU A 27 -14.16 -15.27 -12.59
CA LEU A 27 -15.50 -15.35 -12.01
C LEU A 27 -15.90 -14.03 -11.36
N VAL A 28 -15.02 -13.43 -10.54
CA VAL A 28 -15.26 -12.14 -9.90
C VAL A 28 -15.46 -11.04 -10.95
N THR A 29 -14.62 -11.01 -11.99
CA THR A 29 -14.77 -10.05 -13.10
C THR A 29 -16.13 -10.23 -13.79
N ALA A 30 -16.51 -11.46 -14.13
CA ALA A 30 -17.76 -11.74 -14.82
C ALA A 30 -18.99 -11.33 -13.98
N LEU A 31 -18.98 -11.65 -12.68
CA LEU A 31 -20.06 -11.30 -11.76
C LEU A 31 -20.17 -9.78 -11.58
N LEU A 32 -19.04 -9.08 -11.38
CA LEU A 32 -19.04 -7.63 -11.25
C LEU A 32 -19.48 -6.93 -12.54
N PHE A 33 -19.06 -7.43 -13.70
CA PHE A 33 -19.48 -6.86 -14.98
C PHE A 33 -20.98 -7.01 -15.20
N LEU A 34 -21.53 -8.19 -14.90
CA LEU A 34 -22.97 -8.44 -14.96
C LEU A 34 -23.73 -7.54 -13.98
N ALA A 35 -23.27 -7.44 -12.74
CA ALA A 35 -23.88 -6.59 -11.72
C ALA A 35 -23.87 -5.10 -12.12
N ILE A 36 -22.76 -4.62 -12.70
CA ILE A 36 -22.66 -3.25 -13.22
C ILE A 36 -23.67 -3.03 -14.36
N TRP A 37 -23.77 -3.98 -15.30
CA TRP A 37 -24.66 -3.86 -16.44
C TRP A 37 -26.14 -3.78 -16.04
N GLN A 38 -26.52 -4.49 -14.98
CA GLN A 38 -27.89 -4.49 -14.47
C GLN A 38 -28.22 -3.24 -13.64
N SER A 39 -27.22 -2.65 -12.99
CA SER A 39 -27.42 -1.55 -12.05
C SER A 39 -27.27 -0.16 -12.65
N PHE A 40 -26.55 0.00 -13.78
CA PHE A 40 -26.19 1.30 -14.33
C PHE A 40 -26.58 1.46 -15.81
N PRO A 41 -26.85 2.69 -16.29
CA PRO A 41 -27.00 2.98 -17.70
C PRO A 41 -25.78 2.54 -18.51
N TRP A 42 -25.98 2.14 -19.76
CA TRP A 42 -24.93 1.49 -20.56
C TRP A 42 -23.64 2.31 -20.69
N GLN A 43 -23.71 3.65 -20.78
CA GLN A 43 -22.53 4.52 -20.86
C GLN A 43 -21.71 4.49 -19.55
N ILE A 44 -22.40 4.55 -18.41
CA ILE A 44 -21.78 4.50 -17.08
C ILE A 44 -21.24 3.10 -16.83
N ALA A 45 -21.99 2.06 -17.22
CA ALA A 45 -21.60 0.67 -17.08
C ALA A 45 -20.27 0.37 -17.79
N ILE A 46 -20.08 0.85 -19.03
CA ILE A 46 -18.83 0.67 -19.77
C ILE A 46 -17.65 1.35 -19.04
N ALA A 47 -17.84 2.58 -18.55
CA ALA A 47 -16.80 3.25 -17.77
C ALA A 47 -16.48 2.50 -16.47
N TYR A 48 -17.49 1.96 -15.80
CA TYR A 48 -17.30 1.15 -14.59
C TYR A 48 -16.67 -0.22 -14.85
N TRP A 49 -16.84 -0.82 -16.02
CA TRP A 49 -16.06 -2.01 -16.40
C TRP A 49 -14.57 -1.71 -16.50
N ILE A 50 -14.19 -0.56 -17.06
CA ILE A 50 -12.79 -0.11 -17.10
C ILE A 50 -12.28 0.11 -15.67
N PHE A 51 -13.04 0.84 -14.86
CA PHE A 51 -12.71 1.10 -13.45
C PHE A 51 -12.51 -0.19 -12.65
N VAL A 52 -13.48 -1.10 -12.69
CA VAL A 52 -13.42 -2.37 -11.95
C VAL A 52 -12.29 -3.26 -12.45
N SER A 53 -11.94 -3.19 -13.74
CA SER A 53 -10.75 -3.90 -14.25
C SER A 53 -9.47 -3.40 -13.56
N PHE A 54 -9.29 -2.09 -13.42
CA PHE A 54 -8.16 -1.54 -12.66
C PHE A 54 -8.23 -1.90 -11.17
N LEU A 55 -9.42 -1.89 -10.55
CA LEU A 55 -9.58 -2.30 -9.15
C LEU A 55 -9.20 -3.76 -8.92
N ILE A 56 -9.68 -4.68 -9.77
CA ILE A 56 -9.39 -6.11 -9.69
C ILE A 56 -7.90 -6.34 -9.89
N ILE A 57 -7.31 -5.80 -10.97
CA ILE A 57 -5.88 -5.96 -11.24
C ILE A 57 -5.05 -5.42 -10.07
N GLY A 58 -5.36 -4.22 -9.58
CA GLY A 58 -4.67 -3.63 -8.43
C GLY A 58 -4.78 -4.49 -7.18
N THR A 59 -5.99 -4.96 -6.85
CA THR A 59 -6.28 -5.78 -5.66
C THR A 59 -5.52 -7.10 -5.66
N PHE A 60 -5.53 -7.84 -6.79
CA PHE A 60 -4.85 -9.13 -6.87
C PHE A 60 -3.33 -9.00 -6.89
N ILE A 61 -2.78 -7.97 -7.54
CA ILE A 61 -1.33 -7.71 -7.49
C ILE A 61 -0.91 -7.33 -6.08
N ASP A 62 -1.69 -6.49 -5.40
CA ASP A 62 -1.38 -6.04 -4.04
C ASP A 62 -1.45 -7.19 -3.02
N PHE A 63 -2.43 -8.10 -3.15
CA PHE A 63 -2.50 -9.29 -2.28
C PHE A 63 -1.28 -10.21 -2.39
N GLU A 64 -0.57 -10.18 -3.52
CA GLU A 64 0.57 -11.08 -3.77
C GLU A 64 1.91 -10.41 -3.51
N HIS A 65 2.04 -9.16 -3.93
CA HIS A 65 3.31 -8.46 -3.96
C HIS A 65 3.36 -7.28 -2.99
N PHE A 66 2.25 -6.96 -2.30
CA PHE A 66 2.12 -5.80 -1.40
C PHE A 66 2.49 -4.46 -2.06
N ILE A 67 2.32 -4.39 -3.40
CA ILE A 67 2.59 -3.21 -4.21
C ILE A 67 1.48 -3.04 -5.24
N ILE A 68 1.13 -1.78 -5.53
CA ILE A 68 0.25 -1.43 -6.65
C ILE A 68 1.08 -0.73 -7.73
N PRO A 69 1.26 -1.33 -8.92
CA PRO A 69 2.13 -0.78 -9.94
C PRO A 69 1.60 0.53 -10.52
N ASP A 70 2.52 1.44 -10.86
CA ASP A 70 2.19 2.77 -11.39
C ASP A 70 1.36 2.72 -12.69
N ARG A 71 1.55 1.67 -13.49
CA ARG A 71 0.74 1.47 -14.72
C ARG A 71 -0.75 1.29 -14.40
N VAL A 72 -1.07 0.67 -13.28
CA VAL A 72 -2.47 0.46 -12.84
C VAL A 72 -3.00 1.72 -12.18
N THR A 73 -2.22 2.37 -11.31
CA THR A 73 -2.71 3.54 -10.57
C THR A 73 -2.77 4.81 -11.43
N ILE A 74 -1.66 5.20 -12.06
CA ILE A 74 -1.61 6.38 -12.94
C ILE A 74 -2.46 6.12 -14.19
N GLY A 75 -2.38 4.90 -14.75
CA GLY A 75 -3.26 4.49 -15.84
C GLY A 75 -4.74 4.59 -15.47
N GLY A 76 -5.10 4.19 -14.24
CA GLY A 76 -6.44 4.34 -13.70
C GLY A 76 -6.87 5.80 -13.54
N ILE A 77 -6.00 6.70 -13.05
CA ILE A 77 -6.30 8.14 -12.97
C ILE A 77 -6.58 8.71 -14.36
N ILE A 78 -5.70 8.44 -15.33
CA ILE A 78 -5.83 8.92 -16.71
C ILE A 78 -7.13 8.38 -17.33
N ALA A 79 -7.39 7.08 -17.18
CA ALA A 79 -8.60 6.45 -17.66
C ALA A 79 -9.86 7.04 -16.99
N GLY A 80 -9.83 7.33 -15.69
CA GLY A 80 -10.94 7.91 -14.95
C GLY A 80 -11.27 9.33 -15.40
N VAL A 81 -10.25 10.17 -15.60
CA VAL A 81 -10.44 11.52 -16.16
C VAL A 81 -10.98 11.45 -17.58
N ALA A 82 -10.42 10.58 -18.44
CA ALA A 82 -10.90 10.40 -19.80
C ALA A 82 -12.36 9.91 -19.84
N CYS A 83 -12.70 8.90 -19.04
CA CYS A 83 -14.07 8.39 -18.92
C CYS A 83 -15.01 9.46 -18.40
N SER A 84 -14.60 10.29 -17.44
CA SER A 84 -15.41 11.39 -16.91
C SER A 84 -15.68 12.48 -17.94
N VAL A 85 -14.72 12.80 -18.81
CA VAL A 85 -14.92 13.75 -19.91
C VAL A 85 -15.86 13.17 -20.98
N ILE A 86 -15.75 11.88 -21.29
CA ILE A 86 -16.60 11.18 -22.27
C ILE A 86 -18.03 10.98 -21.73
N VAL A 87 -18.15 10.65 -20.44
CA VAL A 87 -19.40 10.37 -19.72
C VAL A 87 -19.53 11.33 -18.52
N PRO A 88 -19.95 12.59 -18.75
CA PRO A 88 -20.05 13.61 -17.70
C PRO A 88 -20.93 13.22 -16.51
N ALA A 89 -21.92 12.34 -16.76
CA ALA A 89 -22.80 11.78 -15.75
C ALA A 89 -22.06 11.09 -14.60
N LEU A 90 -20.84 10.60 -14.81
CA LEU A 90 -19.98 10.03 -13.75
C LEU A 90 -19.67 11.04 -12.63
N MET A 91 -19.64 12.33 -12.97
CA MET A 91 -19.29 13.42 -12.06
C MET A 91 -20.51 14.30 -11.72
N GLU A 92 -21.73 13.76 -11.86
CA GLU A 92 -22.99 14.45 -11.56
C GLU A 92 -23.09 15.82 -12.28
N THR A 93 -22.73 15.87 -13.56
CA THR A 93 -22.74 17.10 -14.37
C THR A 93 -23.01 16.81 -15.84
N ASP A 94 -23.55 17.80 -16.56
CA ASP A 94 -23.79 17.70 -18.01
C ASP A 94 -22.60 18.22 -18.83
N SER A 95 -21.74 19.06 -18.23
CA SER A 95 -20.60 19.66 -18.93
C SER A 95 -19.37 18.76 -18.89
N ARG A 96 -18.86 18.41 -20.07
CA ARG A 96 -17.62 17.61 -20.24
C ARG A 96 -16.41 18.25 -19.57
N VAL A 97 -16.29 19.57 -19.68
CA VAL A 97 -15.20 20.32 -19.06
C VAL A 97 -15.33 20.30 -17.55
N ALA A 98 -16.55 20.54 -17.03
CA ALA A 98 -16.80 20.46 -15.60
C ALA A 98 -16.54 19.06 -15.04
N ALA A 99 -16.88 18.01 -15.80
CA ALA A 99 -16.62 16.63 -15.42
C ALA A 99 -15.11 16.33 -15.34
N GLY A 100 -14.34 16.75 -16.34
CA GLY A 100 -12.88 16.62 -16.31
C GLY A 100 -12.25 17.35 -15.12
N VAL A 101 -12.68 18.57 -14.83
CA VAL A 101 -12.21 19.33 -13.66
C VAL A 101 -12.59 18.64 -12.35
N ARG A 102 -13.85 18.20 -12.19
CA ARG A 102 -14.31 17.48 -10.99
C ARG A 102 -13.54 16.17 -10.78
N ALA A 103 -13.29 15.41 -11.84
CA ALA A 103 -12.52 14.17 -11.78
C ALA A 103 -11.06 14.43 -11.36
N LEU A 104 -10.41 15.47 -11.92
CA LEU A 104 -9.06 15.87 -11.52
C LEU A 104 -8.99 16.34 -10.07
N LEU A 105 -9.96 17.16 -9.63
CA LEU A 105 -10.04 17.61 -8.25
C LEU A 105 -10.28 16.44 -7.28
N ALA A 106 -11.15 15.50 -7.64
CA ALA A 106 -11.39 14.30 -6.85
C ALA A 106 -10.17 13.39 -6.78
N ALA A 107 -9.44 13.23 -7.89
CA ALA A 107 -8.19 12.48 -7.91
C ALA A 107 -7.10 13.13 -7.04
N ALA A 108 -6.95 14.45 -7.15
CA ALA A 108 -6.05 15.23 -6.33
C ALA A 108 -6.41 15.13 -4.84
N LEU A 109 -7.71 15.22 -4.51
CA LEU A 109 -8.20 15.04 -3.14
C LEU A 109 -7.84 13.66 -2.60
N GLY A 110 -8.08 12.60 -3.38
CA GLY A 110 -7.73 11.23 -2.99
C GLY A 110 -6.25 11.05 -2.70
N TYR A 111 -5.39 11.61 -3.55
CA TYR A 111 -3.95 11.58 -3.32
C TYR A 111 -3.54 12.35 -2.06
N VAL A 112 -4.02 13.59 -1.93
CA VAL A 112 -3.62 14.51 -0.85
C VAL A 112 -4.14 14.05 0.51
N ILE A 113 -5.40 13.60 0.60
CA ILE A 113 -5.97 13.20 1.89
C ILE A 113 -5.24 12.01 2.50
N LEU A 114 -4.95 10.98 1.69
CA LEU A 114 -4.22 9.82 2.17
C LEU A 114 -2.76 10.18 2.47
N TRP A 115 -2.15 11.06 1.68
CA TRP A 115 -0.82 11.59 1.99
C TRP A 115 -0.77 12.29 3.36
N ILE A 116 -1.76 13.15 3.66
CA ILE A 116 -1.88 13.83 4.97
C ILE A 116 -2.04 12.82 6.09
N VAL A 117 -2.95 11.84 5.93
CA VAL A 117 -3.17 10.78 6.94
C VAL A 117 -1.89 10.00 7.21
N LEU A 118 -1.13 9.67 6.17
CA LEU A 118 0.14 8.95 6.31
C LEU A 118 1.21 9.80 6.98
N GLU A 119 1.35 11.07 6.61
CA GLU A 119 2.35 11.94 7.23
C GLU A 119 1.98 12.26 8.69
N ALA A 120 0.69 12.43 9.00
CA ALA A 120 0.20 12.54 10.37
C ALA A 120 0.47 11.26 11.19
N GLY A 121 0.22 10.08 10.61
CA GLY A 121 0.52 8.79 11.24
C GLY A 121 2.02 8.60 11.50
N LYS A 122 2.88 9.05 10.57
CA LYS A 122 4.34 9.06 10.76
C LYS A 122 4.75 9.98 11.90
N ILE A 123 4.15 11.17 12.02
CA ILE A 123 4.44 12.09 13.11
C ILE A 123 3.96 11.49 14.45
N ALA A 124 2.77 10.90 14.49
CA ALA A 124 2.18 10.34 15.70
C ALA A 124 2.89 9.07 16.22
N PHE A 125 3.39 8.21 15.32
CA PHE A 125 3.92 6.88 15.66
C PHE A 125 5.39 6.68 15.26
N GLY A 126 6.14 7.76 15.07
CA GLY A 126 7.30 7.88 14.17
C GLY A 126 8.53 6.99 14.37
N ARG A 127 8.56 6.05 15.33
CA ARG A 127 9.69 5.12 15.48
C ARG A 127 9.20 3.77 16.01
N LYS A 128 9.66 2.68 15.40
CA LYS A 128 9.48 1.33 15.94
C LYS A 128 10.70 1.01 16.80
N ARG A 129 10.50 0.94 18.12
CA ARG A 129 11.53 0.58 19.10
C ARG A 129 11.41 -0.91 19.41
N ILE A 130 12.42 -1.67 19.02
CA ILE A 130 12.55 -3.10 19.29
C ILE A 130 13.60 -3.25 20.37
N ARG A 131 13.19 -3.71 21.55
CA ARG A 131 14.12 -4.14 22.60
C ARG A 131 14.29 -5.64 22.48
N PHE A 132 15.53 -6.10 22.38
CA PHE A 132 15.81 -7.53 22.31
C PHE A 132 15.73 -8.13 23.72
N ASP A 133 15.14 -9.32 23.82
CA ASP A 133 15.05 -10.04 25.10
C ASP A 133 16.42 -10.51 25.61
N ALA A 134 17.38 -10.69 24.69
CA ALA A 134 18.78 -10.99 24.97
C ALA A 134 19.71 -10.15 24.07
N PRO A 135 20.96 -9.90 24.50
CA PRO A 135 21.96 -9.23 23.65
C PRO A 135 22.11 -9.96 22.31
N THR A 136 21.78 -9.27 21.23
CA THR A 136 21.65 -9.87 19.89
C THR A 136 22.79 -9.40 19.00
N PRO A 137 23.57 -10.30 18.38
CA PRO A 137 24.65 -9.89 17.48
C PRO A 137 24.09 -9.22 16.24
N PHE A 138 24.78 -8.22 15.73
CA PHE A 138 24.49 -7.60 14.44
C PHE A 138 25.76 -7.44 13.62
N THR A 139 25.59 -7.40 12.29
CA THR A 139 26.66 -7.13 11.33
C THR A 139 26.14 -6.26 10.20
N TRP A 140 26.93 -5.27 9.82
CA TRP A 140 26.78 -4.46 8.63
C TRP A 140 28.02 -4.69 7.74
N ILE A 141 27.81 -5.10 6.49
CA ILE A 141 28.90 -5.45 5.56
C ILE A 141 28.64 -4.80 4.21
N LYS A 142 29.58 -3.96 3.76
CA LYS A 142 29.46 -3.32 2.44
C LYS A 142 29.60 -4.37 1.32
N ARG A 143 28.68 -4.37 0.36
CA ARG A 143 28.68 -5.23 -0.84
C ARG A 143 28.39 -4.41 -2.10
N GLY A 144 29.44 -3.93 -2.75
CA GLY A 144 29.32 -3.13 -3.98
C GLY A 144 28.68 -1.78 -3.70
N GLU A 145 27.51 -1.53 -4.29
CA GLU A 145 26.75 -0.28 -4.15
C GLU A 145 25.75 -0.28 -2.97
N ASP A 146 25.53 -1.43 -2.31
CA ASP A 146 24.66 -1.56 -1.13
C ASP A 146 25.42 -2.27 0.01
N ALA A 147 24.73 -2.57 1.12
CA ALA A 147 25.30 -3.32 2.23
C ALA A 147 24.31 -4.34 2.80
N ASP A 148 24.83 -5.44 3.33
CA ASP A 148 24.02 -6.40 4.09
C ASP A 148 23.93 -5.92 5.54
N PHE A 149 22.73 -5.92 6.11
CA PHE A 149 22.51 -5.69 7.52
C PHE A 149 21.79 -6.88 8.13
N VAL A 150 22.47 -7.55 9.06
CA VAL A 150 21.99 -8.76 9.73
C VAL A 150 21.86 -8.46 11.22
N VAL A 151 20.71 -8.80 11.81
CA VAL A 151 20.46 -8.68 13.25
C VAL A 151 19.90 -10.01 13.75
N GLY A 152 20.69 -10.73 14.54
CA GLY A 152 20.35 -12.09 14.98
C GLY A 152 20.25 -13.04 13.79
N THR A 153 19.02 -13.46 13.47
CA THR A 153 18.72 -14.36 12.34
C THR A 153 18.05 -13.65 11.17
N GLU A 154 17.70 -12.37 11.30
CA GLU A 154 17.08 -11.60 10.23
C GLU A 154 18.17 -10.96 9.36
N GLU A 155 18.18 -11.30 8.07
CA GLU A 155 19.05 -10.73 7.04
C GLU A 155 18.22 -9.81 6.14
N SER A 156 18.78 -8.64 5.83
CA SER A 156 18.10 -7.58 5.07
C SER A 156 19.13 -6.70 4.37
N LEU A 157 18.70 -6.02 3.30
CA LEU A 157 19.55 -5.04 2.63
C LEU A 157 19.55 -3.72 3.41
N TRP A 158 20.66 -3.00 3.37
CA TRP A 158 20.80 -1.72 4.04
C TRP A 158 19.83 -0.68 3.49
N SER A 159 19.68 -0.65 2.17
CA SER A 159 18.72 0.18 1.46
C SER A 159 17.26 -0.03 1.92
N ASP A 160 16.90 -1.21 2.46
CA ASP A 160 15.54 -1.49 2.93
C ASP A 160 15.15 -0.65 4.17
N TYR A 161 16.12 -0.14 4.94
CA TYR A 161 15.87 0.64 6.15
C TYR A 161 15.75 2.15 5.91
N PHE A 162 16.20 2.65 4.76
CA PHE A 162 16.33 4.07 4.47
C PHE A 162 15.67 4.43 3.14
N ALA A 163 14.34 4.57 3.16
CA ALA A 163 13.59 5.01 1.99
C ALA A 163 13.69 6.54 1.76
N ARG A 164 14.09 7.31 2.77
CA ARG A 164 14.24 8.77 2.74
C ARG A 164 15.63 9.18 3.22
N GLU A 165 16.14 10.28 2.68
CA GLU A 165 17.42 10.90 3.08
C GLU A 165 17.48 11.31 4.57
N LYS A 166 16.33 11.50 5.22
CA LYS A 166 16.21 11.88 6.63
C LYS A 166 16.00 10.71 7.59
N ASP A 167 15.90 9.48 7.07
CA ASP A 167 15.68 8.30 7.90
C ASP A 167 16.89 8.01 8.79
N ARG A 168 16.62 7.53 10.01
CA ARG A 168 17.63 7.28 11.04
C ARG A 168 17.38 5.94 11.71
N LEU A 169 18.38 5.07 11.69
CA LEU A 169 18.38 3.82 12.42
C LEU A 169 19.28 3.98 13.64
N LEU A 170 18.71 3.80 14.84
CA LEU A 170 19.49 3.87 16.09
C LEU A 170 19.70 2.48 16.63
N LEU A 171 20.96 2.14 16.90
CA LEU A 171 21.34 0.86 17.48
C LEU A 171 22.06 1.10 18.80
N ARG A 172 21.45 0.69 19.92
CA ARG A 172 22.13 0.71 21.21
C ARG A 172 22.90 -0.58 21.39
N CYS A 173 24.20 -0.46 21.56
CA CYS A 173 25.09 -1.60 21.58
C CYS A 173 25.89 -1.65 22.87
N ASP A 174 26.10 -2.86 23.39
CA ASP A 174 27.00 -3.09 24.53
C ASP A 174 28.45 -3.02 24.09
N GLU A 175 28.72 -3.59 22.93
CA GLU A 175 30.02 -3.58 22.28
C GLU A 175 29.80 -3.46 20.77
N THR A 176 30.62 -2.65 20.11
CA THR A 176 30.61 -2.50 18.65
C THR A 176 32.03 -2.28 18.17
N ARG A 177 32.34 -2.89 17.05
CA ARG A 177 33.58 -2.70 16.32
C ARG A 177 33.26 -2.12 14.94
N ILE A 178 33.91 -1.00 14.61
CA ILE A 178 33.87 -0.35 13.31
C ILE A 178 35.27 -0.51 12.72
N ASP A 179 35.41 -1.39 11.73
CA ASP A 179 36.68 -1.84 11.16
C ASP A 179 37.73 -2.25 12.23
N HIS A 180 38.60 -1.34 12.65
CA HIS A 180 39.66 -1.56 13.65
C HIS A 180 39.39 -0.92 15.01
N GLU A 181 38.43 0.01 15.10
CA GLU A 181 38.10 0.70 16.35
C GLU A 181 36.99 -0.03 17.09
N THR A 182 37.11 -0.15 18.42
CA THR A 182 36.12 -0.80 19.28
C THR A 182 35.53 0.21 20.25
N PHE A 183 34.22 0.19 20.37
CA PHE A 183 33.40 1.07 21.19
C PHE A 183 32.54 0.23 22.12
N ALA A 184 32.42 0.64 23.38
CA ALA A 184 31.61 -0.04 24.39
C ALA A 184 30.48 0.88 24.87
N ASN A 185 29.28 0.33 25.04
CA ASN A 185 28.07 1.03 25.51
C ASN A 185 27.72 2.29 24.70
N VAL A 186 27.77 2.20 23.37
CA VAL A 186 27.50 3.31 22.47
C VAL A 186 26.14 3.18 21.77
N THR A 187 25.61 4.33 21.32
CA THR A 187 24.48 4.35 20.39
C THR A 187 24.99 4.71 19.01
N LEU A 188 24.89 3.78 18.07
CA LEU A 188 25.15 4.03 16.67
C LEU A 188 23.93 4.73 16.07
N ASP A 189 24.12 5.91 15.53
CA ASP A 189 23.10 6.65 14.81
C ASP A 189 23.40 6.61 13.33
N PHE A 190 22.79 5.65 12.66
CA PHE A 190 22.95 5.44 11.23
C PHE A 190 22.01 6.33 10.43
N ARG A 191 22.57 6.91 9.38
CA ARG A 191 21.86 7.38 8.18
C ARG A 191 22.28 6.50 7.01
N TYR A 192 21.64 6.70 5.85
CA TYR A 192 21.95 5.94 4.65
C TYR A 192 23.45 5.93 4.30
N ASP A 193 24.11 7.09 4.40
CA ASP A 193 25.48 7.34 3.93
C ASP A 193 26.54 7.41 5.04
N ARG A 194 26.13 7.46 6.32
CA ARG A 194 27.04 7.71 7.44
C ARG A 194 26.54 7.10 8.74
N VAL A 195 27.47 6.80 9.63
CA VAL A 195 27.19 6.42 11.02
C VAL A 195 27.78 7.45 11.97
N ASN A 196 26.96 7.94 12.89
CA ASN A 196 27.42 8.79 13.98
C ASN A 196 27.64 7.97 15.24
N VAL A 197 28.83 8.07 15.82
CA VAL A 197 29.23 7.39 17.06
C VAL A 197 29.96 8.39 17.94
N GLU A 198 29.47 8.60 19.16
CA GLU A 198 30.07 9.55 20.14
C GLU A 198 30.33 10.96 19.58
N GLY A 199 29.48 11.44 18.68
CA GLY A 199 29.61 12.77 18.06
C GLY A 199 30.59 12.83 16.87
N ARG A 200 31.23 11.71 16.50
CA ARG A 200 31.99 11.57 15.25
C ARG A 200 31.10 11.02 14.15
N ALA A 201 31.10 11.67 12.99
CA ALA A 201 30.39 11.21 11.80
C ALA A 201 31.38 10.48 10.87
N LEU A 202 31.17 9.18 10.67
CA LEU A 202 31.95 8.34 9.77
C LEU A 202 31.13 8.07 8.51
N MET A 203 31.69 8.32 7.32
CA MET A 203 31.01 7.97 6.07
C MET A 203 31.04 6.46 5.88
N LEU A 204 29.89 5.86 5.62
CA LEU A 204 29.78 4.41 5.37
C LEU A 204 30.50 4.02 4.09
N ASP A 205 30.78 4.98 3.20
CA ASP A 205 31.58 4.71 2.02
C ASP A 205 33.01 4.29 2.32
N ASP A 206 33.57 4.81 3.41
CA ASP A 206 34.93 4.54 3.87
C ASP A 206 35.01 3.37 4.86
N VAL A 207 33.85 2.82 5.28
CA VAL A 207 33.75 1.73 6.24
C VAL A 207 33.45 0.42 5.53
N THR A 208 34.17 -0.64 5.86
CA THR A 208 33.97 -1.95 5.22
C THR A 208 33.06 -2.86 6.05
N HIS A 209 33.23 -2.80 7.38
CA HIS A 209 32.58 -3.73 8.27
C HIS A 209 32.26 -3.10 9.63
N ILE A 210 31.02 -3.26 10.07
CA ILE A 210 30.59 -2.91 11.43
C ILE A 210 29.95 -4.14 12.06
N SER A 211 30.36 -4.50 13.26
CA SER A 211 29.77 -5.62 13.98
C SER A 211 29.67 -5.34 15.46
N GLY A 212 28.77 -6.02 16.17
CA GLY A 212 28.63 -5.81 17.60
C GLY A 212 27.45 -6.55 18.19
N VAL A 213 27.11 -6.18 19.42
CA VAL A 213 25.98 -6.75 20.16
C VAL A 213 25.00 -5.63 20.51
N ALA A 214 23.80 -5.71 19.92
CA ALA A 214 22.74 -4.74 20.10
C ALA A 214 21.75 -5.18 21.20
N ARG A 215 21.29 -4.23 22.01
CA ARG A 215 20.19 -4.40 22.99
C ARG A 215 18.88 -3.76 22.52
N GLU A 216 18.99 -2.71 21.73
CA GLU A 216 17.81 -1.98 21.27
C GLU A 216 18.06 -1.46 19.86
N LEU A 217 17.07 -1.68 18.99
CA LEU A 217 17.05 -1.24 17.61
C LEU A 217 15.84 -0.32 17.41
N VAL A 218 16.07 0.90 16.94
CA VAL A 218 15.03 1.87 16.63
C VAL A 218 15.06 2.15 15.14
N ILE A 219 14.03 1.72 14.43
CA ILE A 219 13.90 1.86 12.97
C ILE A 219 12.81 2.89 12.65
N PRO A 220 12.96 3.70 11.58
CA PRO A 220 11.88 4.53 11.06
C PRO A 220 10.68 3.65 10.67
N ARG A 221 9.47 4.08 11.03
CA ARG A 221 8.26 3.33 10.68
C ARG A 221 7.78 3.78 9.29
N GLU A 222 7.94 2.94 8.28
CA GLU A 222 7.25 3.13 7.02
C GLU A 222 5.76 2.88 7.20
N ALA A 223 4.94 3.89 6.90
CA ALA A 223 3.51 3.86 7.20
C ALA A 223 2.66 3.22 6.09
N MET A 224 3.15 3.19 4.83
CA MET A 224 2.53 2.51 3.67
C MET A 224 3.25 2.87 2.36
N GLY A 225 3.07 2.05 1.32
CA GLY A 225 3.54 2.32 -0.03
C GLY A 225 2.78 3.47 -0.72
N ARG A 226 3.46 4.22 -1.60
CA ARG A 226 2.84 5.32 -2.38
C ARG A 226 1.77 4.85 -3.39
N GLY A 227 1.68 3.54 -3.65
CA GLY A 227 0.70 2.95 -4.55
C GLY A 227 -0.74 3.26 -4.13
N ASP A 228 -1.04 3.16 -2.84
CA ASP A 228 -2.39 3.35 -2.30
C ASP A 228 -2.90 4.80 -2.48
N LEU A 229 -2.00 5.79 -2.41
CA LEU A 229 -2.33 7.21 -2.63
C LEU A 229 -2.81 7.42 -4.06
N LYS A 230 -2.06 6.86 -5.02
CA LYS A 230 -2.41 6.96 -6.45
C LYS A 230 -3.65 6.13 -6.77
N PHE A 231 -3.83 4.99 -6.09
CA PHE A 231 -5.01 4.14 -6.23
C PHE A 231 -6.28 4.83 -5.72
N LEU A 232 -6.21 5.51 -4.57
CA LEU A 232 -7.31 6.35 -4.08
C LEU A 232 -7.57 7.55 -5.01
N GLY A 233 -6.52 8.10 -5.62
CA GLY A 233 -6.66 9.10 -6.69
C GLY A 233 -7.43 8.55 -7.90
N ALA A 234 -7.15 7.31 -8.33
CA ALA A 234 -7.89 6.66 -9.41
C ALA A 234 -9.37 6.44 -9.04
N ILE A 235 -9.65 6.03 -7.80
CA ILE A 235 -11.03 5.94 -7.28
C ILE A 235 -11.75 7.30 -7.38
N GLY A 236 -11.08 8.38 -6.98
CA GLY A 236 -11.63 9.73 -7.09
C GLY A 236 -11.89 10.15 -8.54
N ALA A 237 -11.01 9.79 -9.48
CA ALA A 237 -11.17 10.11 -10.89
C ALA A 237 -12.41 9.45 -11.53
N PHE A 238 -12.87 8.30 -11.02
CA PHE A 238 -14.03 7.59 -11.56
C PHE A 238 -15.33 7.84 -10.77
N LEU A 239 -15.25 7.96 -9.45
CA LEU A 239 -16.42 7.98 -8.56
C LEU A 239 -16.63 9.33 -7.84
N GLY A 240 -15.69 10.27 -8.01
CA GLY A 240 -15.77 11.60 -7.41
C GLY A 240 -15.29 11.68 -5.96
N TRP A 241 -15.37 12.88 -5.40
CA TRP A 241 -14.77 13.21 -4.10
C TRP A 241 -15.46 12.52 -2.91
N ARG A 242 -16.78 12.28 -3.00
CA ARG A 242 -17.54 11.59 -1.93
C ARG A 242 -17.07 10.14 -1.78
N ALA A 243 -16.84 9.48 -2.91
CA ALA A 243 -16.31 8.12 -2.96
C ALA A 243 -14.92 8.02 -2.33
N VAL A 244 -14.06 9.03 -2.52
CA VAL A 244 -12.73 9.08 -1.89
C VAL A 244 -12.84 9.02 -0.36
N LEU A 245 -13.67 9.89 0.22
CA LEU A 245 -13.84 9.96 1.67
C LEU A 245 -14.43 8.66 2.23
N PHE A 246 -15.47 8.15 1.57
CA PHE A 246 -16.10 6.91 1.98
C PHE A 246 -15.16 5.72 1.86
N SER A 247 -14.44 5.58 0.73
CA SER A 247 -13.55 4.43 0.50
C SER A 247 -12.39 4.41 1.49
N LEU A 248 -11.86 5.58 1.84
CA LEU A 248 -10.85 5.72 2.89
C LEU A 248 -11.40 5.26 4.26
N PHE A 249 -12.58 5.75 4.63
CA PHE A 249 -13.22 5.38 5.90
C PHE A 249 -13.59 3.90 5.96
N ALA A 250 -14.33 3.40 4.97
CA ALA A 250 -14.74 2.00 4.89
C ALA A 250 -13.52 1.06 4.81
N GLY A 251 -12.50 1.43 4.03
CA GLY A 251 -11.26 0.66 3.92
C GLY A 251 -10.50 0.58 5.24
N SER A 252 -10.34 1.71 5.95
CA SER A 252 -9.70 1.72 7.28
C SER A 252 -10.48 0.96 8.34
N LEU A 253 -11.82 1.06 8.34
CA LEU A 253 -12.68 0.30 9.24
C LEU A 253 -12.56 -1.21 9.00
N LEU A 254 -12.66 -1.64 7.73
CA LEU A 254 -12.56 -3.05 7.37
C LEU A 254 -11.16 -3.60 7.66
N GLY A 255 -10.11 -2.85 7.31
CA GLY A 255 -8.72 -3.22 7.61
C GLY A 255 -8.47 -3.36 9.12
N SER A 256 -9.02 -2.45 9.93
CA SER A 256 -8.93 -2.51 11.40
C SER A 256 -9.63 -3.75 11.97
N ILE A 257 -10.85 -4.06 11.49
CA ILE A 257 -11.59 -5.26 11.92
C ILE A 257 -10.82 -6.53 11.56
N VAL A 258 -10.33 -6.65 10.32
CA VAL A 258 -9.55 -7.82 9.89
C VAL A 258 -8.23 -7.93 10.66
N GLY A 259 -7.55 -6.81 10.90
CA GLY A 259 -6.36 -6.75 11.74
C GLY A 259 -6.62 -7.22 13.18
N LEU A 260 -7.70 -6.76 13.80
CA LEU A 260 -8.08 -7.17 15.15
C LEU A 260 -8.43 -8.66 15.22
N VAL A 261 -9.20 -9.18 14.26
CA VAL A 261 -9.55 -10.60 14.19
C VAL A 261 -8.31 -11.48 14.02
N THR A 262 -7.39 -11.10 13.12
CA THR A 262 -6.15 -11.87 12.90
C THR A 262 -5.22 -11.85 14.12
N LEU A 263 -5.21 -10.74 14.87
CA LEU A 263 -4.50 -10.63 16.15
C LEU A 263 -5.10 -11.57 17.20
N VAL A 264 -6.42 -11.60 17.36
CA VAL A 264 -7.13 -12.48 18.32
C VAL A 264 -6.91 -13.96 17.99
N VAL A 265 -6.87 -14.32 16.70
CA VAL A 265 -6.65 -15.72 16.24
C VAL A 265 -5.18 -16.15 16.34
N GLY A 266 -4.28 -15.28 16.83
CA GLY A 266 -2.87 -15.62 17.06
C GLY A 266 -2.01 -15.66 15.80
N LYS A 267 -2.55 -15.26 14.63
CA LYS A 267 -1.80 -15.17 13.37
C LYS A 267 -1.06 -13.83 13.26
N ARG A 268 -0.17 -13.57 14.22
CA ARG A 268 0.53 -12.28 14.41
C ARG A 268 1.36 -11.84 13.19
N VAL A 269 1.88 -12.79 12.41
CA VAL A 269 2.71 -12.53 11.22
C VAL A 269 1.89 -11.95 10.06
N TRP A 270 0.63 -12.38 9.89
CA TRP A 270 -0.25 -11.89 8.82
C TRP A 270 -0.77 -10.48 9.09
N SER A 271 -1.02 -10.14 10.36
CA SER A 271 -1.47 -8.79 10.74
C SER A 271 -0.42 -7.70 10.48
N ALA A 272 0.86 -8.05 10.34
CA ALA A 272 1.95 -7.08 10.15
C ALA A 272 2.14 -6.63 8.69
N LYS A 273 1.55 -7.34 7.72
CA LYS A 273 1.72 -7.08 6.28
C LYS A 273 0.36 -6.99 5.56
N LEU A 274 -0.68 -6.43 6.15
CA LEU A 274 -1.98 -6.34 5.46
C LEU A 274 -1.92 -5.23 4.38
N PRO A 275 -2.16 -5.56 3.09
CA PRO A 275 -2.18 -4.59 2.01
C PRO A 275 -3.44 -3.72 2.11
N PHE A 276 -3.30 -2.40 1.99
CA PHE A 276 -4.42 -1.47 2.17
C PHE A 276 -5.28 -1.34 0.90
N GLY A 277 -4.69 -1.54 -0.28
CA GLY A 277 -5.35 -1.45 -1.58
C GLY A 277 -6.66 -2.26 -1.69
N PRO A 278 -6.69 -3.55 -1.31
CA PRO A 278 -7.92 -4.34 -1.32
C PRO A 278 -9.05 -3.77 -0.49
N TYR A 279 -8.74 -3.16 0.67
CA TYR A 279 -9.76 -2.55 1.52
C TYR A 279 -10.28 -1.25 0.92
N LEU A 280 -9.41 -0.46 0.26
CA LEU A 280 -9.84 0.70 -0.53
C LEU A 280 -10.73 0.29 -1.70
N ALA A 281 -10.36 -0.78 -2.43
CA ALA A 281 -11.15 -1.32 -3.53
C ALA A 281 -12.53 -1.78 -3.06
N PHE A 282 -12.60 -2.45 -1.90
CA PHE A 282 -13.87 -2.82 -1.28
C PHE A 282 -14.73 -1.59 -0.94
N GLY A 283 -14.14 -0.56 -0.34
CA GLY A 283 -14.83 0.69 -0.05
C GLY A 283 -15.37 1.36 -1.32
N ALA A 284 -14.58 1.36 -2.40
CA ALA A 284 -14.97 1.93 -3.68
C ALA A 284 -16.11 1.15 -4.36
N LEU A 285 -16.04 -0.19 -4.36
CA LEU A 285 -17.13 -1.04 -4.87
C LEU A 285 -18.42 -0.83 -4.07
N THR A 286 -18.31 -0.73 -2.75
CA THR A 286 -19.44 -0.47 -1.86
C THR A 286 -20.07 0.89 -2.18
N TRP A 287 -19.25 1.94 -2.34
CA TRP A 287 -19.74 3.26 -2.72
C TRP A 287 -20.39 3.25 -4.11
N MET A 288 -19.77 2.58 -5.08
CA MET A 288 -20.28 2.51 -6.45
C MET A 288 -21.71 1.97 -6.49
N PHE A 289 -21.99 0.86 -5.81
CA PHE A 289 -23.33 0.24 -5.81
C PHE A 289 -24.32 0.86 -4.82
N PHE A 290 -23.86 1.34 -3.66
CA PHE A 290 -24.74 1.73 -2.55
C PHE A 290 -24.62 3.20 -2.13
N GLY A 291 -23.75 3.99 -2.75
CA GLY A 291 -23.47 5.38 -2.37
C GLY A 291 -24.72 6.26 -2.36
N GLU A 292 -25.57 6.15 -3.38
CA GLU A 292 -26.84 6.87 -3.47
C GLU A 292 -27.80 6.52 -2.32
N ILE A 293 -27.88 5.24 -1.96
CA ILE A 293 -28.74 4.76 -0.87
C ILE A 293 -28.21 5.29 0.47
N LEU A 294 -26.90 5.24 0.67
CA LEU A 294 -26.24 5.73 1.88
C LEU A 294 -26.43 7.24 2.06
N LEU A 295 -26.31 8.02 0.97
CA LEU A 295 -26.52 9.46 1.00
C LEU A 295 -27.97 9.82 1.33
N ARG A 296 -28.95 9.12 0.75
CA ARG A 296 -30.37 9.33 1.06
C ARG A 296 -30.67 8.99 2.52
N TRP A 297 -30.16 7.87 3.02
CA TRP A 297 -30.32 7.49 4.42
C TRP A 297 -29.72 8.52 5.39
N TYR A 298 -28.52 9.02 5.09
CA TYR A 298 -27.89 10.08 5.88
C TYR A 298 -28.69 11.39 5.84
N GLY A 299 -29.22 11.76 4.66
CA GLY A 299 -30.10 12.91 4.51
C GLY A 299 -31.36 12.82 5.37
N THR A 300 -32.02 11.66 5.39
CA THR A 300 -33.20 11.43 6.25
C THR A 300 -32.91 11.50 7.75
N LEU A 301 -31.67 11.21 8.17
CA LEU A 301 -31.27 11.29 9.58
C LEU A 301 -31.06 12.75 10.03
N LEU A 302 -30.55 13.61 9.14
CA LEU A 302 -30.24 15.01 9.44
C LEU A 302 -31.45 15.94 9.29
N SER A 303 -32.42 15.57 8.45
CA SER A 303 -33.71 16.25 8.32
C SER A 303 -34.85 15.27 8.60
N PRO A 304 -35.09 14.92 9.88
CA PRO A 304 -36.24 14.11 10.27
C PRO A 304 -37.57 14.84 10.06
#